data_AF-A0A0N4W9Z0-F1
#
_entry.id   AF-A0A0N4W9Z0-F1
#
_cell.length_a   1.000
_cell.length_b   1.000
_cell.length_c   1.000
_cell.angle_alpha   90.00
_cell.angle_beta   90.00
_cell.angle_gamma   90.00
#
_symmetry.space_group_name_H-M   'P 1'
#
loop_
_entity.id
_entity.type
_entity.pdbx_description
1 polymer ?
#
loop_
_entity_poly.entity_id
_entity_poly.type
_entity_poly.pdbx_seq_one_letter_code
_entity_poly.pdbx_strand_id
1 'polypeptide(L)'
;MFFSRVIFNYIAFKSRKPWFVMEFSSMGFIAKLFRCSDLKYMTHAIALYYRFKPVDWILMDILQSRYCSLDESKKDCAKTIRCYQINSGTSQFQHVGKISSLTGKVQKIYDHTFGTGKWNPFADVISSMPTAEKYEAQVGYSRNVGIWFTNVTEGGFVSILFLQPINISGVMFLSGVPPAIDDKFGPETEVYALDTEGRRTILGRFSLSGDFLYRSDGTFVEELRIEVKAYAGLGQSCGGSGDLPSALLIVDSQSSFKDHEAIQGALIVGKEVKVLNIPPSATSQI
;
A
#
# COMPACT_ATOMS: atom_id res chain seq x y z
N MET A 1 -1.75 8.08 11.40
CA MET A 1 -1.98 8.94 10.22
C MET A 1 -1.20 8.52 8.97
N PHE A 2 -0.10 7.76 9.05
CA PHE A 2 0.60 7.23 7.85
C PHE A 2 -0.11 6.04 7.18
N PHE A 3 -0.46 4.99 7.95
CA PHE A 3 -1.15 3.80 7.41
C PHE A 3 -2.45 4.16 6.66
N SER A 4 -3.16 5.20 7.12
CA SER A 4 -4.37 5.70 6.45
C SER A 4 -4.08 6.24 5.05
N ARG A 5 -2.93 6.89 4.82
CA ARG A 5 -2.52 7.36 3.48
C ARG A 5 -2.31 6.18 2.52
N VAL A 6 -1.57 5.15 2.96
CA VAL A 6 -1.34 3.93 2.16
C VAL A 6 -2.66 3.24 1.84
N ILE A 7 -3.55 3.09 2.82
CA ILE A 7 -4.85 2.45 2.65
C ILE A 7 -5.77 3.27 1.72
N PHE A 8 -5.84 4.59 1.89
CA PHE A 8 -6.65 5.45 1.00
C PHE A 8 -6.14 5.42 -0.44
N ASN A 9 -4.82 5.46 -0.63
CA ASN A 9 -4.21 5.30 -1.94
C ASN A 9 -4.52 3.93 -2.54
N TYR A 10 -4.49 2.86 -1.73
CA TYR A 10 -4.87 1.53 -2.19
C TYR A 10 -6.36 1.44 -2.57
N ILE A 11 -7.26 2.06 -1.81
CA ILE A 11 -8.70 2.15 -2.14
C ILE A 11 -8.88 2.88 -3.48
N ALA A 12 -8.24 4.04 -3.63
CA ALA A 12 -8.28 4.81 -4.87
C ALA A 12 -7.72 3.98 -6.05
N PHE A 13 -6.60 3.28 -5.83
CA PHE A 13 -5.99 2.39 -6.81
C PHE A 13 -6.91 1.23 -7.20
N LYS A 14 -7.78 0.75 -6.31
CA LYS A 14 -8.74 -0.34 -6.58
C LYS A 14 -10.15 0.12 -6.94
N SER A 15 -10.40 1.42 -7.10
CA SER A 15 -11.76 1.95 -7.30
C SER A 15 -12.53 1.46 -8.54
N ARG A 16 -11.87 0.90 -9.58
CA ARG A 16 -12.55 0.29 -10.74
C ARG A 16 -13.14 -1.10 -10.48
N LYS A 17 -12.73 -1.76 -9.39
CA LYS A 17 -13.22 -3.10 -9.04
C LYS A 17 -14.30 -2.96 -7.96
N PRO A 18 -15.51 -3.49 -8.14
CA PRO A 18 -16.47 -3.55 -7.04
C PRO A 18 -15.92 -4.46 -5.93
N TRP A 19 -16.10 -4.04 -4.68
CA TRP A 19 -15.64 -4.81 -3.52
C TRP A 19 -16.59 -4.64 -2.36
N PHE A 20 -16.71 -5.69 -1.55
CA PHE A 20 -17.44 -5.67 -0.28
C PHE A 20 -16.50 -5.53 0.91
N VAL A 21 -15.38 -6.26 0.86
CA VAL A 21 -14.34 -6.24 1.88
C VAL A 21 -12.97 -6.16 1.22
N MET A 22 -12.11 -5.28 1.73
CA MET A 22 -10.67 -5.35 1.47
C MET A 22 -9.95 -5.93 2.68
N GLU A 23 -8.95 -6.77 2.43
CA GLU A 23 -8.20 -7.47 3.46
C GLU A 23 -6.73 -7.07 3.39
N PHE A 24 -6.22 -6.56 4.50
CA PHE A 24 -4.81 -6.20 4.66
C PHE A 24 -4.05 -7.20 5.54
N SER A 25 -4.71 -8.28 5.96
CA SER A 25 -4.13 -9.42 6.66
C SER A 25 -4.87 -10.69 6.24
N SER A 26 -4.12 -11.78 6.09
CA SER A 26 -4.67 -13.13 5.88
C SER A 26 -5.26 -13.73 7.16
N MET A 27 -4.99 -13.12 8.32
CA MET A 27 -5.40 -13.63 9.63
C MET A 27 -6.86 -13.30 9.95
N GLY A 28 -7.78 -14.21 9.60
CA GLY A 28 -9.16 -14.16 10.06
C GLY A 28 -9.84 -12.81 9.83
N PHE A 29 -10.53 -12.25 10.82
CA PHE A 29 -11.25 -10.98 10.75
C PHE A 29 -10.36 -9.75 11.02
N ILE A 30 -9.04 -9.90 11.06
CA ILE A 30 -8.10 -8.80 11.32
C ILE A 30 -7.89 -7.97 10.05
N ALA A 31 -7.75 -6.64 10.23
CA ALA A 31 -7.44 -5.67 9.19
C ALA A 31 -8.39 -5.77 7.99
N LYS A 32 -9.69 -5.85 8.29
CA LYS A 32 -10.77 -5.88 7.32
C LYS A 32 -11.33 -4.48 7.16
N LEU A 33 -11.38 -4.02 5.92
CA LEU A 33 -11.91 -2.72 5.54
C LEU A 33 -13.26 -2.91 4.88
N PHE A 34 -14.25 -2.18 5.38
CA PHE A 34 -15.60 -2.13 4.83
C PHE A 34 -15.97 -0.71 4.44
N ARG A 35 -16.81 -0.57 3.41
CA ARG A 35 -17.50 0.70 3.14
C ARG A 35 -18.50 0.98 4.26
N CYS A 36 -18.66 2.24 4.65
CA CYS A 36 -19.65 2.60 5.66
C CYS A 36 -21.07 2.16 5.28
N SER A 37 -21.41 2.15 3.98
CA SER A 37 -22.69 1.67 3.46
C SER A 37 -22.91 0.17 3.71
N ASP A 38 -21.85 -0.63 3.64
CA ASP A 38 -21.89 -2.09 3.81
C ASP A 38 -21.79 -2.50 5.29
N LEU A 39 -21.30 -1.60 6.16
CA LEU A 39 -21.06 -1.86 7.58
C LEU A 39 -22.35 -2.19 8.34
N LYS A 40 -23.49 -1.60 7.95
CA LYS A 40 -24.79 -1.94 8.55
C LYS A 40 -25.08 -3.43 8.41
N TYR A 41 -24.94 -4.00 7.22
CA TYR A 41 -25.19 -5.43 7.01
C TYR A 41 -24.26 -6.31 7.87
N MET A 42 -22.98 -5.97 7.93
CA MET A 42 -22.00 -6.70 8.74
C MET A 42 -22.34 -6.66 10.24
N THR A 43 -22.62 -5.46 10.77
CA THR A 43 -22.89 -5.26 12.20
C THR A 43 -24.16 -5.97 12.66
N HIS A 44 -25.23 -5.95 11.86
CA HIS A 44 -26.46 -6.69 12.18
C HIS A 44 -26.22 -8.20 12.18
N ALA A 45 -25.50 -8.74 11.19
CA ALA A 45 -25.18 -10.16 11.14
C ALA A 45 -24.33 -10.61 12.34
N ILE A 46 -23.33 -9.80 12.74
CA ILE A 46 -22.57 -10.07 13.97
C ILE A 46 -23.50 -10.07 15.18
N ALA A 47 -24.32 -9.03 15.35
CA ALA A 47 -25.23 -8.92 16.50
C ALA A 47 -26.20 -10.10 16.61
N LEU A 48 -26.65 -10.65 15.48
CA LEU A 48 -27.52 -11.82 15.45
C LEU A 48 -26.79 -13.13 15.79
N TYR A 49 -25.55 -13.31 15.30
CA TYR A 49 -24.88 -14.61 15.31
C TYR A 49 -23.68 -14.73 16.25
N TYR A 50 -23.26 -13.67 16.95
CA TYR A 50 -22.03 -13.68 17.77
C TYR A 50 -22.00 -14.75 18.87
N ARG A 51 -23.16 -15.21 19.36
CA ARG A 51 -23.26 -16.29 20.36
C ARG A 51 -23.14 -17.70 19.77
N PHE A 52 -23.36 -17.83 18.47
CA PHE A 52 -23.45 -19.13 17.79
C PHE A 52 -22.25 -19.40 16.89
N LYS A 53 -21.65 -18.35 16.33
CA LYS A 53 -20.55 -18.46 15.36
C LYS A 53 -19.45 -17.43 15.68
N PRO A 54 -18.17 -17.78 15.49
CA PRO A 54 -17.10 -16.79 15.52
C PRO A 54 -17.25 -15.80 14.36
N VAL A 55 -16.72 -14.59 14.54
CA VAL A 55 -16.88 -13.48 13.57
C VAL A 55 -16.34 -13.83 12.17
N ASP A 56 -15.29 -14.64 12.09
CA ASP A 56 -14.73 -15.15 10.83
C ASP A 56 -15.75 -15.98 10.04
N TRP A 57 -16.51 -16.84 10.73
CA TRP A 57 -17.55 -17.66 10.09
C TRP A 57 -18.73 -16.82 9.67
N ILE A 58 -19.11 -15.83 10.49
CA ILE A 58 -20.17 -14.88 10.14
C ILE A 58 -19.80 -14.12 8.85
N LEU A 59 -18.54 -13.68 8.69
CA LEU A 59 -18.07 -13.04 7.46
C LEU A 59 -18.17 -13.97 6.25
N MET A 60 -17.74 -15.23 6.40
CA MET A 60 -17.83 -16.22 5.33
C MET A 60 -19.28 -16.50 4.92
N ASP A 61 -20.18 -16.63 5.89
CA ASP A 61 -21.61 -16.84 5.64
C ASP A 61 -22.21 -15.66 4.87
N ILE A 62 -21.84 -14.41 5.23
CA ILE A 62 -22.29 -13.21 4.52
C ILE A 62 -21.80 -13.22 3.07
N LEU A 63 -20.51 -13.51 2.85
CA LEU A 63 -19.92 -13.54 1.51
C LEU A 63 -20.60 -14.60 0.63
N GLN A 64 -20.83 -15.80 1.18
CA GLN A 64 -21.55 -16.87 0.48
C GLN A 64 -23.00 -16.45 0.18
N SER A 65 -23.71 -15.93 1.17
CA SER A 65 -25.12 -15.52 1.03
C SER A 65 -25.31 -14.37 0.03
N ARG A 66 -24.33 -13.47 -0.10
CA ARG A 66 -24.42 -12.32 -1.02
C ARG A 66 -24.08 -12.68 -2.46
N TYR A 67 -23.17 -13.63 -2.68
CA TYR A 67 -22.54 -13.81 -4.00
C TYR A 67 -22.66 -15.19 -4.60
N CYS A 68 -23.00 -16.20 -3.81
CA CYS A 68 -23.07 -17.57 -4.30
C CYS A 68 -24.52 -18.04 -4.43
N SER A 69 -24.77 -18.90 -5.41
CA SER A 69 -26.06 -19.58 -5.53
C SER A 69 -26.08 -20.86 -4.71
N LEU A 70 -27.26 -21.31 -4.27
CA LEU A 70 -27.40 -22.54 -3.46
C LEU A 70 -26.90 -23.80 -4.21
N ASP A 71 -27.11 -23.82 -5.52
CA ASP A 71 -26.73 -24.95 -6.39
C ASP A 71 -25.29 -24.85 -6.92
N GLU A 72 -24.56 -23.78 -6.56
CA GLU A 72 -23.19 -23.55 -7.04
C GLU A 72 -22.19 -24.43 -6.30
N SER A 73 -21.18 -24.93 -7.03
CA SER A 73 -20.10 -25.70 -6.40
C SER A 73 -19.28 -24.80 -5.46
N LYS A 74 -18.71 -25.38 -4.39
CA LYS A 74 -17.84 -24.64 -3.47
C LYS A 74 -16.67 -23.93 -4.18
N LYS A 75 -16.16 -24.53 -5.26
CA LYS A 75 -15.03 -23.99 -6.03
C LYS A 75 -15.44 -22.74 -6.83
N ASP A 76 -16.61 -22.79 -7.45
CA ASP A 76 -17.13 -21.69 -8.25
C ASP A 76 -17.55 -20.52 -7.33
N CYS A 77 -18.24 -20.82 -6.23
CA CYS A 77 -18.56 -19.83 -5.20
C CYS A 77 -17.31 -19.12 -4.66
N ALA A 78 -16.23 -19.87 -4.37
CA ALA A 78 -14.96 -19.27 -3.93
C ALA A 78 -14.34 -18.36 -4.99
N LYS A 79 -14.48 -18.69 -6.29
CA LYS A 79 -14.01 -17.83 -7.39
C LYS A 79 -14.85 -16.56 -7.47
N THR A 80 -16.17 -16.66 -7.32
CA THR A 80 -17.09 -15.53 -7.32
C THR A 80 -16.83 -14.59 -6.15
N ILE A 81 -16.64 -15.11 -4.94
CA ILE A 81 -16.30 -14.31 -3.75
C ILE A 81 -15.00 -13.51 -3.96
N ARG A 82 -13.96 -14.10 -4.57
CA ARG A 82 -12.68 -13.41 -4.88
C ARG A 82 -12.84 -12.23 -5.86
N CYS A 83 -13.94 -12.15 -6.59
CA CYS A 83 -14.26 -10.97 -7.40
C CYS A 83 -14.68 -9.77 -6.55
N TYR A 84 -15.18 -9.99 -5.32
CA TYR A 84 -15.67 -8.94 -4.42
C TYR A 84 -14.85 -8.80 -3.12
N GLN A 85 -13.96 -9.75 -2.87
CA GLN A 85 -12.98 -9.73 -1.78
C GLN A 85 -11.61 -9.33 -2.35
N ILE A 86 -11.13 -8.15 -2.00
CA ILE A 86 -9.81 -7.66 -2.46
C ILE A 86 -8.79 -7.95 -1.38
N ASN A 87 -7.79 -8.78 -1.68
CA ASN A 87 -6.67 -9.02 -0.79
C ASN A 87 -5.48 -8.14 -1.20
N SER A 88 -4.89 -7.40 -0.24
CA SER A 88 -3.69 -6.57 -0.45
C SER A 88 -2.50 -7.41 -0.93
N GLY A 89 -2.52 -8.70 -0.63
CA GLY A 89 -1.55 -9.75 -0.88
C GLY A 89 -0.80 -10.06 0.39
N THR A 90 0.31 -9.36 0.61
CA THR A 90 1.15 -9.59 1.79
C THR A 90 0.55 -8.86 2.99
N SER A 91 0.65 -9.48 4.15
CA SER A 91 0.00 -8.97 5.35
C SER A 91 0.71 -7.70 5.83
N GLN A 92 -0.05 -6.61 5.93
CA GLN A 92 0.43 -5.33 6.45
C GLN A 92 0.21 -5.20 7.97
N PHE A 93 -0.61 -6.09 8.53
CA PHE A 93 -0.94 -6.13 9.95
C PHE A 93 -0.62 -7.50 10.54
N GLN A 94 0.01 -7.49 11.71
CA GLN A 94 0.32 -8.67 12.51
C GLN A 94 -0.30 -8.55 13.89
N HIS A 95 -0.98 -9.61 14.33
CA HIS A 95 -1.42 -9.71 15.72
C HIS A 95 -0.21 -9.89 16.65
N VAL A 96 -0.04 -8.99 17.63
CA VAL A 96 1.05 -9.00 18.61
C VAL A 96 0.64 -9.51 19.99
N GLY A 97 -0.66 -9.73 20.21
CA GLY A 97 -1.19 -10.29 21.45
C GLY A 97 -0.72 -11.72 21.68
N LYS A 98 -0.04 -11.96 22.82
CA LYS A 98 0.46 -13.30 23.20
C LYS A 98 -0.47 -14.05 24.16
N ILE A 99 -1.39 -13.34 24.79
CA ILE A 99 -2.33 -13.86 25.79
C ILE A 99 -3.74 -13.68 25.23
N SER A 100 -4.46 -14.77 25.08
CA SER A 100 -5.85 -14.73 24.62
C SER A 100 -6.79 -14.31 25.74
N SER A 101 -7.92 -13.71 25.37
CA SER A 101 -9.07 -13.52 26.25
C SER A 101 -9.75 -14.83 26.66
N LEU A 102 -9.44 -15.95 25.99
CA LEU A 102 -9.84 -17.29 26.40
C LEU A 102 -8.87 -17.83 27.45
N THR A 103 -9.40 -18.20 28.63
CA THR A 103 -8.63 -18.67 29.77
C THR A 103 -7.64 -19.78 29.39
N GLY A 104 -6.36 -19.57 29.71
CA GLY A 104 -5.29 -20.56 29.49
C GLY A 104 -4.77 -20.67 28.06
N LYS A 105 -5.27 -19.87 27.10
CA LYS A 105 -4.82 -19.93 25.70
C LYS A 105 -3.72 -18.90 25.42
N VAL A 106 -2.51 -19.39 25.21
CA VAL A 106 -1.38 -18.59 24.71
C VAL A 106 -1.50 -18.48 23.19
N GLN A 107 -1.53 -17.26 22.67
CA GLN A 107 -1.65 -16.99 21.24
C GLN A 107 -0.26 -16.78 20.63
N LYS A 108 0.18 -17.74 19.81
CA LYS A 108 1.47 -17.66 19.09
C LYS A 108 1.29 -17.54 17.57
N ILE A 109 0.09 -17.14 17.13
CA ILE A 109 -0.21 -17.09 15.70
C ILE A 109 0.57 -15.94 15.07
N TYR A 110 1.36 -16.28 14.06
CA TYR A 110 2.18 -15.37 13.28
C TYR A 110 1.84 -15.55 11.81
N ASP A 111 1.63 -14.45 11.10
CA ASP A 111 1.48 -14.48 9.65
C ASP A 111 2.85 -14.49 9.01
N HIS A 112 3.20 -15.61 8.37
CA HIS A 112 4.48 -15.77 7.68
C HIS A 112 4.65 -14.82 6.49
N THR A 113 3.56 -14.23 5.99
CA THR A 113 3.59 -13.22 4.93
C THR A 113 3.71 -11.78 5.45
N PHE A 114 3.73 -11.58 6.77
CA PHE A 114 3.90 -10.27 7.37
C PHE A 114 5.32 -9.76 7.19
N GLY A 115 5.45 -8.64 6.49
CA GLY A 115 6.76 -8.11 6.12
C GLY A 115 7.50 -9.01 5.13
N THR A 116 6.77 -9.71 4.25
CA THR A 116 7.31 -10.26 3.00
C THR A 116 6.71 -9.52 1.81
N GLY A 117 7.47 -8.74 1.03
CA GLY A 117 6.88 -7.88 0.01
C GLY A 117 6.26 -8.60 -1.15
N LYS A 118 5.27 -7.96 -1.79
CA LYS A 118 4.95 -8.36 -3.16
C LYS A 118 6.18 -8.16 -4.01
N TRP A 119 6.54 -9.16 -4.80
CA TRP A 119 7.66 -9.10 -5.72
C TRP A 119 7.38 -8.15 -6.87
N ASN A 120 8.42 -7.43 -7.25
CA ASN A 120 8.41 -6.62 -8.43
C ASN A 120 8.58 -7.42 -9.70
N PRO A 121 8.10 -6.91 -10.84
CA PRO A 121 8.67 -7.30 -12.12
C PRO A 121 10.18 -7.06 -12.10
N PHE A 122 10.96 -8.02 -12.59
CA PHE A 122 12.41 -7.85 -12.69
C PHE A 122 12.74 -6.63 -13.57
N ALA A 123 13.62 -5.77 -13.05
CA ALA A 123 14.05 -4.56 -13.73
C ALA A 123 15.44 -4.14 -13.22
N ASP A 124 16.17 -3.47 -14.10
CA ASP A 124 17.39 -2.74 -13.76
C ASP A 124 17.02 -1.30 -13.44
N VAL A 125 17.47 -0.80 -12.29
CA VAL A 125 17.12 0.50 -11.75
C VAL A 125 18.35 1.39 -11.74
N ILE A 126 18.31 2.41 -12.59
CA ILE A 126 19.40 3.36 -12.78
C ILE A 126 18.93 4.71 -12.24
N SER A 127 19.80 5.42 -11.54
CA SER A 127 19.51 6.76 -11.05
C SER A 127 20.66 7.70 -11.35
N SER A 128 20.36 8.93 -11.77
CA SER A 128 21.34 10.02 -11.81
C SER A 128 21.52 10.70 -10.45
N MET A 129 20.56 10.52 -9.55
CA MET A 129 20.61 11.01 -8.18
C MET A 129 21.38 10.02 -7.30
N PRO A 130 22.40 10.47 -6.53
CA PRO A 130 23.13 9.60 -5.63
C PRO A 130 22.22 9.05 -4.54
N THR A 131 22.61 7.93 -3.92
CA THR A 131 21.83 7.29 -2.85
C THR A 131 22.62 7.14 -1.57
N ALA A 132 21.94 7.13 -0.43
CA ALA A 132 22.56 6.88 0.87
C ALA A 132 22.97 5.40 0.99
N GLU A 133 24.07 5.16 1.71
CA GLU A 133 24.61 3.81 1.93
C GLU A 133 23.52 2.85 2.47
N LYS A 134 23.38 1.67 1.86
CA LYS A 134 22.35 0.64 2.13
C LYS A 134 20.93 0.91 1.59
N TYR A 135 20.68 2.07 0.99
CA TYR A 135 19.38 2.46 0.43
C TYR A 135 19.47 2.75 -1.08
N GLU A 136 20.24 1.93 -1.79
CA GLU A 136 20.46 2.03 -3.23
C GLU A 136 19.19 1.76 -4.05
N ALA A 137 19.08 2.36 -5.23
CA ALA A 137 17.88 2.28 -6.06
C ALA A 137 17.52 0.85 -6.48
N GLN A 138 18.51 0.08 -6.96
CA GLN A 138 18.32 -1.33 -7.32
C GLN A 138 17.89 -2.18 -6.12
N VAL A 139 18.49 -1.95 -4.96
CA VAL A 139 18.20 -2.71 -3.74
C VAL A 139 16.79 -2.42 -3.25
N GLY A 140 16.40 -1.14 -3.18
CA GLY A 140 15.07 -0.75 -2.75
C GLY A 140 13.97 -1.30 -3.66
N TYR A 141 14.18 -1.25 -4.99
CA TYR A 141 13.25 -1.85 -5.94
C TYR A 141 13.18 -3.38 -5.81
N SER A 142 14.32 -4.09 -5.79
CA SER A 142 14.34 -5.55 -5.82
C SER A 142 13.92 -6.21 -4.50
N ARG A 143 14.25 -5.59 -3.36
CA ARG A 143 13.94 -6.11 -2.02
C ARG A 143 12.70 -5.51 -1.40
N ASN A 144 12.02 -4.61 -2.11
CA ASN A 144 10.85 -3.91 -1.59
C ASN A 144 11.17 -3.15 -0.28
N VAL A 145 12.32 -2.47 -0.27
CA VAL A 145 12.77 -1.61 0.84
C VAL A 145 12.85 -0.17 0.36
N GLY A 146 12.95 0.79 1.28
CA GLY A 146 13.03 2.20 0.91
C GLY A 146 14.29 2.53 0.10
N ILE A 147 14.20 3.51 -0.78
CA ILE A 147 15.35 4.09 -1.50
C ILE A 147 15.59 5.49 -0.97
N TRP A 148 16.84 5.84 -0.72
CA TRP A 148 17.19 7.16 -0.21
C TRP A 148 18.10 7.87 -1.17
N PHE A 149 17.55 8.84 -1.88
CA PHE A 149 18.26 9.76 -2.75
C PHE A 149 18.84 10.94 -1.96
N THR A 150 20.07 11.27 -2.29
CA THR A 150 20.77 12.44 -1.77
C THR A 150 20.99 13.40 -2.92
N ASN A 151 21.12 14.69 -2.62
CA ASN A 151 21.42 15.72 -3.62
C ASN A 151 20.48 15.69 -4.84
N VAL A 152 19.17 15.62 -4.61
CA VAL A 152 18.18 15.67 -5.68
C VAL A 152 18.08 17.09 -6.21
N THR A 153 18.33 17.23 -7.51
CA THR A 153 18.28 18.50 -8.22
C THR A 153 17.41 18.38 -9.47
N GLU A 154 17.09 19.52 -10.08
CA GLU A 154 16.46 19.56 -11.40
C GLU A 154 17.21 18.69 -12.42
N GLY A 155 16.47 17.95 -13.24
CA GLY A 155 17.01 16.99 -14.20
C GLY A 155 17.43 15.64 -13.57
N GLY A 156 17.39 15.52 -12.24
CA GLY A 156 17.57 14.27 -11.53
C GLY A 156 16.49 13.26 -11.92
N PHE A 157 16.88 12.00 -12.12
CA PHE A 157 15.95 10.94 -12.50
C PHE A 157 16.30 9.60 -11.89
N VAL A 158 15.29 8.75 -11.77
CA VAL A 158 15.41 7.30 -11.59
C VAL A 158 14.60 6.58 -12.67
N SER A 159 15.21 5.58 -13.27
CA SER A 159 14.72 4.79 -14.39
C SER A 159 14.60 3.34 -13.95
N ILE A 160 13.42 2.76 -14.16
CA ILE A 160 13.13 1.34 -13.94
C ILE A 160 13.02 0.71 -15.33
N LEU A 161 14.05 0.00 -15.74
CA LEU A 161 14.19 -0.63 -17.05
C LEU A 161 13.78 -2.09 -16.95
N PHE A 162 12.66 -2.44 -17.55
CA PHE A 162 12.19 -3.82 -17.54
C PHE A 162 13.00 -4.65 -18.54
N LEU A 163 13.37 -5.89 -18.15
CA LEU A 163 14.11 -6.79 -19.04
C LEU A 163 13.34 -7.11 -20.33
N GLN A 164 12.01 -7.08 -20.26
CA GLN A 164 11.12 -7.18 -21.41
C GLN A 164 9.97 -6.18 -21.22
N PRO A 165 9.43 -5.61 -22.31
CA PRO A 165 8.29 -4.71 -22.22
C PRO A 165 7.13 -5.36 -21.47
N ILE A 166 6.62 -4.68 -20.45
CA ILE A 166 5.52 -5.15 -19.62
C ILE A 166 4.25 -4.36 -19.90
N ASN A 167 3.10 -5.03 -19.86
CA ASN A 167 1.81 -4.36 -19.92
C ASN A 167 1.36 -4.00 -18.49
N ILE A 168 1.52 -2.74 -18.11
CA ILE A 168 1.09 -2.23 -16.81
C ILE A 168 -0.38 -1.80 -16.86
N SER A 169 -1.14 -2.13 -15.81
CA SER A 169 -2.51 -1.62 -15.58
C SER A 169 -2.56 -0.56 -14.48
N GLY A 170 -1.46 -0.40 -13.74
CA GLY A 170 -1.34 0.66 -12.76
C GLY A 170 0.01 0.65 -12.06
N VAL A 171 0.40 1.83 -11.62
CA VAL A 171 1.64 2.12 -10.90
C VAL A 171 1.27 3.00 -9.73
N MET A 172 1.95 2.81 -8.61
CA MET A 172 1.84 3.73 -7.49
C MET A 172 3.24 3.91 -6.93
N PHE A 173 3.60 5.13 -6.56
CA PHE A 173 4.86 5.46 -5.91
C PHE A 173 4.55 6.30 -4.69
N LEU A 174 5.21 6.02 -3.58
CA LEU A 174 5.00 6.72 -2.32
C LEU A 174 6.35 7.28 -1.86
N SER A 175 6.48 8.60 -1.75
CA SER A 175 7.64 9.30 -1.17
C SER A 175 7.25 9.97 0.15
N GLY A 176 8.23 10.35 0.98
CA GLY A 176 7.94 10.88 2.32
C GLY A 176 7.27 9.83 3.23
N VAL A 177 7.82 8.62 3.27
CA VAL A 177 7.36 7.55 4.16
C VAL A 177 8.25 7.51 5.42
N PRO A 178 7.74 7.07 6.58
CA PRO A 178 8.56 6.91 7.78
C PRO A 178 9.84 6.11 7.52
N PRO A 179 10.98 6.49 8.13
CA PRO A 179 11.13 7.55 9.14
C PRO A 179 11.25 8.98 8.57
N ALA A 180 11.30 9.17 7.26
CA ALA A 180 11.63 10.44 6.60
C ALA A 180 10.41 11.04 5.89
N ILE A 181 9.43 11.51 6.66
CA ILE A 181 8.12 11.96 6.15
C ILE A 181 8.22 13.27 5.34
N ASP A 182 9.17 14.14 5.70
CA ASP A 182 9.37 15.44 5.05
C ASP A 182 10.21 15.33 3.77
N ASP A 183 10.92 14.21 3.60
CA ASP A 183 11.79 13.92 2.48
C ASP A 183 10.98 13.26 1.35
N LYS A 184 10.28 14.09 0.57
CA LYS A 184 9.33 13.64 -0.45
C LYS A 184 9.46 14.39 -1.77
N PHE A 185 8.98 13.75 -2.82
CA PHE A 185 8.75 14.42 -4.08
C PHE A 185 7.48 15.26 -4.04
N GLY A 186 7.52 16.39 -4.74
CA GLY A 186 6.37 17.24 -4.98
C GLY A 186 5.92 17.24 -6.44
N PRO A 187 4.96 18.12 -6.78
CA PRO A 187 4.40 18.26 -8.13
C PRO A 187 5.40 18.59 -9.25
N GLU A 188 6.61 19.01 -8.89
CA GLU A 188 7.73 19.18 -9.81
C GLU A 188 8.28 17.85 -10.34
N THR A 189 7.92 16.73 -9.73
CA THR A 189 8.37 15.40 -10.15
C THR A 189 7.32 14.74 -11.05
N GLU A 190 7.73 14.41 -12.27
CA GLU A 190 6.88 13.81 -13.29
C GLU A 190 7.26 12.36 -13.54
N VAL A 191 6.28 11.52 -13.86
CA VAL A 191 6.48 10.11 -14.18
C VAL A 191 6.15 9.88 -15.65
N TYR A 192 7.02 9.15 -16.32
CA TYR A 192 6.94 8.86 -17.75
C TYR A 192 7.01 7.36 -18.00
N ALA A 193 6.27 6.92 -19.01
CA ALA A 193 6.45 5.64 -19.66
C ALA A 193 7.22 5.84 -20.97
N LEU A 194 8.23 5.02 -21.19
CA LEU A 194 8.90 4.89 -22.47
C LEU A 194 8.58 3.53 -23.06
N ASP A 195 8.25 3.51 -24.34
CA ASP A 195 8.05 2.28 -25.11
C ASP A 195 9.33 1.81 -25.79
N THR A 196 9.24 0.69 -26.51
CA THR A 196 10.36 0.06 -27.24
C THR A 196 10.91 0.91 -28.39
N GLU A 197 10.19 1.95 -28.81
CA GLU A 197 10.64 2.90 -29.84
C GLU A 197 11.29 4.13 -29.19
N GLY A 198 11.40 4.17 -27.86
CA GLY A 198 11.89 5.31 -27.09
C GLY A 198 10.89 6.47 -27.03
N ARG A 199 9.63 6.28 -27.42
CA ARG A 199 8.61 7.32 -27.32
C ARG A 199 8.22 7.52 -25.87
N ARG A 200 8.34 8.76 -25.42
CA ARG A 200 8.07 9.17 -24.06
C ARG A 200 6.64 9.68 -23.90
N THR A 201 5.89 9.07 -22.98
CA THR A 201 4.53 9.49 -22.61
C THR A 201 4.51 9.90 -21.14
N ILE A 202 3.96 11.07 -20.81
CA ILE A 202 3.75 11.49 -19.42
C ILE A 202 2.58 10.72 -18.82
N LEU A 203 2.81 10.04 -17.69
CA LEU A 203 1.79 9.32 -16.94
C LEU A 203 1.12 10.20 -15.87
N GLY A 204 1.84 11.21 -15.38
CA GLY A 204 1.34 12.17 -14.40
C GLY A 204 2.45 12.75 -13.53
N ARG A 205 2.05 13.31 -12.39
CA ARG A 205 2.94 13.99 -11.45
C ARG A 205 2.71 13.51 -10.02
N PHE A 206 3.73 13.65 -9.18
CA PHE A 206 3.57 13.43 -7.75
C PHE A 206 2.64 14.50 -7.13
N SER A 207 1.89 14.11 -6.11
CA SER A 207 1.06 15.02 -5.33
C SER A 207 1.89 15.81 -4.33
N LEU A 208 1.31 16.85 -3.72
CA LEU A 208 1.92 17.57 -2.59
C LEU A 208 2.21 16.67 -1.38
N SER A 209 1.51 15.54 -1.28
CA SER A 209 1.72 14.54 -0.24
C SER A 209 2.88 13.60 -0.55
N GLY A 210 3.43 13.64 -1.76
CA GLY A 210 4.47 12.71 -2.21
C GLY A 210 3.93 11.41 -2.80
N ASP A 211 2.67 11.40 -3.24
CA ASP A 211 2.03 10.23 -3.84
C ASP A 211 1.93 10.36 -5.36
N PHE A 212 2.25 9.29 -6.07
CA PHE A 212 1.91 9.13 -7.47
C PHE A 212 1.02 7.90 -7.64
N LEU A 213 -0.10 8.04 -8.34
CA LEU A 213 -1.00 6.93 -8.68
C LEU A 213 -1.36 7.03 -10.15
N TYR A 214 -1.07 5.97 -10.90
CA TYR A 214 -1.43 5.82 -12.30
C TYR A 214 -2.23 4.54 -12.49
N ARG A 215 -3.24 4.59 -13.36
CA ARG A 215 -4.01 3.43 -13.80
C ARG A 215 -4.40 3.57 -15.25
N SER A 216 -4.43 2.44 -15.94
CA SER A 216 -4.87 2.31 -17.32
C SER A 216 -5.51 0.95 -17.54
N ASP A 217 -6.16 0.77 -18.70
CA ASP A 217 -6.65 -0.54 -19.14
C ASP A 217 -5.55 -1.40 -19.78
N GLY A 218 -4.29 -0.94 -19.69
CA GLY A 218 -3.11 -1.54 -20.28
C GLY A 218 -2.21 -0.46 -20.91
N THR A 219 -0.93 -0.49 -20.58
CA THR A 219 0.10 0.36 -21.18
C THR A 219 1.36 -0.47 -21.31
N PHE A 220 1.85 -0.70 -22.53
CA PHE A 220 3.12 -1.38 -22.75
C PHE A 220 4.26 -0.42 -22.44
N VAL A 221 5.15 -0.83 -21.55
CA VAL A 221 6.24 -0.01 -21.05
C VAL A 221 7.52 -0.83 -20.98
N GLU A 222 8.59 -0.29 -21.55
CA GLU A 222 9.95 -0.81 -21.41
C GLU A 222 10.69 -0.11 -20.26
N GLU A 223 10.45 1.19 -20.08
CA GLU A 223 11.03 1.96 -18.98
C GLU A 223 9.98 2.85 -18.29
N LEU A 224 9.95 2.81 -16.96
CA LEU A 224 9.32 3.87 -16.16
C LEU A 224 10.40 4.84 -15.68
N ARG A 225 10.26 6.11 -16.02
CA ARG A 225 11.17 7.18 -15.57
C ARG A 225 10.47 8.15 -14.65
N ILE A 226 11.03 8.35 -13.47
CA ILE A 226 10.65 9.40 -12.52
C ILE A 226 11.71 10.51 -12.68
N GLU A 227 11.30 11.71 -13.06
CA GLU A 227 12.21 12.83 -13.34
C GLU A 227 11.76 14.10 -12.62
N VAL A 228 12.71 14.78 -11.97
CA VAL A 228 12.51 16.04 -11.28
C VAL A 228 12.66 17.19 -12.28
N LYS A 229 11.59 17.97 -12.49
CA LYS A 229 11.56 19.10 -13.43
C LYS A 229 11.81 20.43 -12.70
N ALA A 230 12.10 21.46 -13.49
CA ALA A 230 12.16 22.83 -12.99
C ALA A 230 10.84 23.19 -12.31
N TYR A 231 10.90 23.77 -11.11
CA TYR A 231 9.72 24.23 -10.39
C TYR A 231 9.13 25.45 -11.11
N ALA A 232 8.29 25.22 -12.11
CA ALA A 232 7.43 26.26 -12.67
C ALA A 232 6.33 26.52 -11.63
N GLY A 233 6.46 27.60 -10.86
CA GLY A 233 5.56 27.94 -9.77
C GLY A 233 4.09 27.75 -10.16
N LEU A 234 3.43 26.79 -9.51
CA LEU A 234 1.98 26.64 -9.65
C LEU A 234 1.32 27.68 -8.73
N GLY A 235 0.71 28.68 -9.35
CA GLY A 235 -0.28 29.53 -8.71
C GLY A 235 -1.32 28.65 -7.99
N GLN A 236 -1.61 29.03 -6.76
CA GLN A 236 -2.67 28.43 -5.96
C GLN A 236 -3.99 28.46 -6.74
N SER A 237 -4.50 27.27 -7.06
CA SER A 237 -5.90 27.05 -7.35
C SER A 237 -6.39 26.02 -6.34
N CYS A 238 -6.83 26.50 -5.18
CA CYS A 238 -7.67 25.72 -4.28
C CYS A 238 -9.03 25.52 -4.96
N GLY A 239 -9.40 24.28 -5.26
CA GLY A 239 -10.73 23.98 -5.76
C GLY A 239 -10.89 22.52 -6.16
N GLY A 240 -11.46 21.72 -5.28
CA GLY A 240 -11.77 20.32 -5.57
C GLY A 240 -12.07 19.50 -4.32
N SER A 241 -13.11 19.87 -3.57
CA SER A 241 -13.76 18.95 -2.62
C SER A 241 -14.49 17.85 -3.41
N GLY A 242 -13.77 16.80 -3.78
CA GLY A 242 -14.38 15.52 -4.06
C GLY A 242 -14.51 14.76 -2.74
N ASP A 243 -15.74 14.56 -2.26
CA ASP A 243 -16.01 13.71 -1.10
C ASP A 243 -15.34 12.35 -1.30
N LEU A 244 -14.30 12.08 -0.50
CA LEU A 244 -13.75 10.74 -0.35
C LEU A 244 -14.83 9.87 0.30
N PRO A 245 -15.19 8.71 -0.28
CA PRO A 245 -16.17 7.83 0.33
C PRO A 245 -15.66 7.41 1.71
N SER A 246 -16.47 7.65 2.74
CA SER A 246 -16.13 7.28 4.11
C SER A 246 -15.96 5.75 4.21
N ALA A 247 -14.80 5.30 4.72
CA ALA A 247 -14.47 3.89 4.91
C ALA A 247 -13.96 3.66 6.33
N LEU A 248 -14.34 2.53 6.95
CA LEU A 248 -13.95 2.15 8.31
C LEU A 248 -13.04 0.92 8.26
N LEU A 249 -11.78 1.10 8.66
CA LEU A 249 -10.83 0.01 8.83
C LEU A 249 -10.99 -0.58 10.24
N ILE A 250 -11.32 -1.87 10.32
CA ILE A 250 -11.36 -2.59 11.59
C ILE A 250 -10.00 -3.27 11.80
N VAL A 251 -9.25 -2.77 12.77
CA VAL A 251 -7.97 -3.32 13.21
C VAL A 251 -8.16 -3.85 14.63
N ASP A 252 -7.62 -5.03 14.93
CA ASP A 252 -7.61 -5.55 16.29
C ASP A 252 -6.71 -4.67 17.18
N SER A 253 -7.17 -4.38 18.40
CA SER A 253 -6.47 -3.63 19.46
C SER A 253 -5.04 -4.10 19.75
N GLN A 254 -4.70 -5.33 19.37
CA GLN A 254 -3.39 -5.94 19.52
C GLN A 254 -2.72 -6.18 18.16
N SER A 255 -2.78 -5.23 17.22
CA SER A 255 -2.12 -5.32 15.92
C SER A 255 -0.96 -4.36 15.81
N SER A 256 0.19 -4.85 15.32
CA SER A 256 1.30 -4.03 14.87
C SER A 256 1.27 -3.89 13.35
N PHE A 257 1.52 -2.68 12.87
CA PHE A 257 1.72 -2.36 11.46
C PHE A 257 3.23 -2.33 11.19
N LYS A 258 3.71 -2.95 10.12
CA LYS A 258 5.14 -2.93 9.76
C LYS A 258 5.34 -2.25 8.41
N ASP A 259 6.19 -1.23 8.43
CA ASP A 259 6.38 -0.16 7.43
C ASP A 259 7.25 -0.52 6.23
N HIS A 260 7.33 -1.78 5.85
CA HIS A 260 7.99 -2.13 4.61
C HIS A 260 6.99 -2.96 3.86
N GLU A 261 6.46 -2.41 2.76
CA GLU A 261 6.10 -3.13 1.54
C GLU A 261 5.07 -2.43 0.70
N ALA A 262 5.60 -1.67 -0.24
CA ALA A 262 5.03 -1.74 -1.55
C ALA A 262 6.20 -1.54 -2.49
N ILE A 263 6.28 -2.32 -3.57
CA ILE A 263 7.00 -1.71 -4.68
C ILE A 263 6.08 -0.64 -5.21
N GLN A 264 6.41 0.49 -4.63
CA GLN A 264 6.03 1.87 -4.81
C GLN A 264 7.21 2.56 -4.13
N GLY A 265 8.38 2.50 -4.77
CA GLY A 265 9.67 2.84 -4.16
C GLY A 265 9.58 4.12 -3.35
N ALA A 266 9.94 4.04 -2.06
CA ALA A 266 10.22 5.23 -1.28
C ALA A 266 11.37 5.95 -1.96
N LEU A 267 11.15 7.18 -2.41
CA LEU A 267 12.21 8.13 -2.74
C LEU A 267 12.32 9.09 -1.56
N ILE A 268 13.38 8.93 -0.76
CA ILE A 268 13.75 9.85 0.32
C ILE A 268 14.72 10.88 -0.29
N VAL A 269 14.56 12.17 -0.02
CA VAL A 269 15.45 13.27 -0.43
C VAL A 269 15.88 14.06 0.79
N GLY A 270 17.14 13.93 1.22
CA GLY A 270 17.60 14.47 2.51
C GLY A 270 18.18 15.90 2.50
N LYS A 271 18.02 16.60 3.63
CA LYS A 271 19.07 17.42 4.28
C LYS A 271 19.16 17.04 5.76
N GLU A 272 20.36 16.61 6.17
CA GLU A 272 20.87 16.28 7.51
C GLU A 272 19.91 16.29 8.72
N VAL A 273 19.87 15.17 9.46
CA VAL A 273 19.52 15.17 10.89
C VAL A 273 20.57 14.40 11.68
N LYS A 274 21.26 15.10 12.59
CA LYS A 274 22.16 14.52 13.59
C LYS A 274 21.37 13.58 14.52
N VAL A 275 21.79 12.31 14.59
CA VAL A 275 21.29 11.36 15.58
C VAL A 275 21.90 11.68 16.95
N LEU A 276 21.07 12.11 17.90
CA LEU A 276 21.44 12.13 19.32
C LEU A 276 21.23 10.74 19.90
N ASN A 277 22.31 10.04 20.22
CA ASN A 277 22.28 8.81 20.99
C ASN A 277 21.90 9.13 22.45
N ILE A 278 20.71 8.73 22.88
CA ILE A 278 20.38 8.66 24.31
C ILE A 278 20.65 7.21 24.75
N PRO A 279 21.59 6.99 25.68
CA PRO A 279 21.91 5.64 26.14
C PRO A 279 20.76 4.99 26.93
N PRO A 280 20.73 3.64 27.02
CA PRO A 280 19.57 2.86 27.50
C PRO A 280 19.25 2.99 29.00
N SER A 281 19.86 3.91 29.73
CA SER A 281 19.69 4.10 31.17
C SER A 281 18.59 5.08 31.57
N ALA A 282 17.80 5.60 30.63
CA ALA A 282 16.74 6.59 30.90
C ALA A 282 15.30 6.06 30.74
N THR A 283 15.08 4.76 30.96
CA THR A 283 13.72 4.18 31.12
C THR A 283 13.46 3.91 32.59
N SER A 284 12.99 4.92 33.32
CA SER A 284 12.20 4.72 34.54
C SER A 284 11.26 5.90 34.74
N GLN A 285 9.97 5.59 34.88
CA GLN A 285 8.83 6.46 35.18
C GLN A 285 8.25 7.24 33.99
N ILE A 286 7.22 6.67 33.35
CA ILE A 286 5.78 6.99 33.49
C ILE A 286 4.99 5.85 32.85
#